data_AF-A0A6G3XUW9-F1
#
_entry.id   AF-A0A6G3XUW9-F1
#
_cell.length_a   1.000
_cell.length_b   1.000
_cell.length_c   1.000
_cell.angle_alpha   90.00
_cell.angle_beta   90.00
_cell.angle_gamma   90.00
#
_symmetry.space_group_name_H-M   'P 1'
#
loop_
_entity.id
_entity.type
_entity.pdbx_description
1 polymer ?
#
loop_
_entity_poly.entity_id
_entity_poly.type
_entity_poly.pdbx_seq_one_letter_code
_entity_poly.pdbx_strand_id
1 'polypeptide(L)' 'VAIWHGDNDPTVVPRNADELRDQWTAVHGLGQSPDRTSTVGPDGTRRSEYLSAGGASVVEVNRVPGIAHGTPVDPGTGG' A
#
# COMPACT_ATOMS: atom_id res chain seq x y z
N VAL A 1 -3.99 2.42 7.19
CA VAL A 1 -3.44 3.28 6.11
C VAL A 1 -3.45 2.53 4.79
N ALA A 2 -3.90 3.15 3.68
CA ALA A 2 -3.84 2.58 2.34
C ALA A 2 -3.01 3.45 1.38
N ILE A 3 -2.07 2.83 0.71
CA ILE A 3 -1.14 3.49 -0.20
C ILE A 3 -1.53 3.05 -1.60
N TRP A 4 -1.87 3.99 -2.47
CA TRP A 4 -2.19 3.70 -3.87
C TRP A 4 -1.08 4.27 -4.75
N HIS A 5 -0.61 3.48 -5.70
CA HIS A 5 0.48 3.88 -6.60
C HIS A 5 0.29 3.29 -7.99
N GLY A 6 0.61 4.07 -9.02
CA GLY A 6 0.51 3.64 -10.41
C GLY A 6 1.86 3.17 -10.96
N ASP A 7 1.88 2.12 -11.78
CA ASP A 7 3.13 1.51 -12.25
C ASP A 7 3.90 2.32 -13.33
N ASN A 8 3.36 3.46 -13.80
CA ASN A 8 3.95 4.31 -14.85
C ASN A 8 4.24 5.75 -14.37
N ASP A 9 4.85 5.91 -13.20
CA ASP A 9 5.22 7.23 -12.66
C ASP A 9 6.69 7.57 -12.95
N PRO A 10 6.99 8.51 -13.87
CA PRO A 10 8.36 8.96 -14.12
C PRO A 10 8.82 10.14 -13.24
N THR A 11 8.02 10.62 -12.27
CA THR A 11 8.18 11.99 -11.75
C THR A 11 8.40 12.17 -10.24
N VAL A 12 8.29 11.14 -9.39
CA VAL A 12 8.38 11.39 -7.92
C VAL A 12 9.31 10.43 -7.19
N VAL A 13 10.61 10.66 -7.39
CA VAL A 13 11.72 10.21 -6.54
C VAL A 13 11.82 11.22 -5.38
N PRO A 14 11.01 11.16 -4.30
CA PRO A 14 11.48 10.60 -3.02
C PRO A 14 10.37 10.20 -2.02
N ARG A 15 9.19 9.73 -2.51
CA ARG A 15 8.06 9.38 -1.62
C ARG A 15 7.28 8.16 -2.12
N ASN A 16 8.02 7.16 -2.58
CA ASN A 16 7.52 5.95 -3.22
C ASN A 16 6.54 5.18 -2.31
N ALA A 17 5.66 4.38 -2.90
CA ALA A 17 4.76 3.49 -2.16
C ALA A 17 5.52 2.58 -1.18
N ASP A 18 6.74 2.20 -1.55
CA ASP A 18 7.65 1.42 -0.70
C ASP A 18 8.17 2.22 0.50
N GLU A 19 8.53 3.50 0.34
CA GLU A 19 9.00 4.32 1.47
C GLU A 19 7.87 4.65 2.44
N LEU A 20 6.65 4.88 1.93
CA LEU A 20 5.47 5.04 2.76
C LEU A 20 5.12 3.73 3.48
N ARG A 21 5.22 2.59 2.80
CA ARG A 21 5.10 1.28 3.45
C ARG A 21 6.12 1.18 4.58
N ASP A 22 7.39 1.47 4.32
CA ASP A 22 8.47 1.35 5.30
C ASP A 22 8.18 2.20 6.53
N GLN A 23 7.74 3.45 6.35
CA GLN A 23 7.38 4.33 7.46
C GLN A 23 6.21 3.79 8.27
N TRP A 24 5.12 3.39 7.62
CA TRP A 24 3.92 2.94 8.32
C TRP A 24 4.09 1.58 8.99
N THR A 25 4.77 0.64 8.33
CA THR A 25 5.13 -0.65 8.95
C THR A 25 6.07 -0.44 10.14
N ALA A 26 7.04 0.48 10.07
CA ALA A 26 7.90 0.83 11.20
C ALA A 26 7.10 1.42 12.38
N VAL A 27 6.12 2.29 12.12
CA VAL A 27 5.21 2.83 13.15
C VAL A 27 4.45 1.71 13.87
N HIS A 28 4.10 0.63 13.15
CA HIS A 28 3.39 -0.52 13.71
C HIS A 28 4.30 -1.68 14.16
N GLY A 29 5.62 -1.55 14.04
CA GLY A 29 6.58 -2.62 14.37
C GLY A 29 6.48 -3.86 13.48
N LEU A 30 6.04 -3.71 12.23
CA LEU A 30 5.85 -4.79 11.26
C LEU A 30 7.06 -4.96 10.34
N GLY A 31 7.14 -6.13 9.70
CA GLY A 31 8.12 -6.39 8.65
C GLY A 31 7.77 -5.70 7.32
N GLN A 32 8.75 -5.64 6.42
CA GLN A 32 8.59 -5.09 5.07
C GLN A 32 8.04 -6.08 4.03
N SER A 33 7.87 -7.34 4.44
CA SER A 33 7.23 -8.37 3.61
C SER A 33 5.73 -8.36 3.88
N PRO A 34 4.88 -8.35 2.83
CA PRO A 34 3.44 -8.38 3.01
C PRO A 34 3.00 -9.74 3.56
N ASP A 35 2.07 -9.73 4.50
CA ASP A 35 1.45 -10.93 5.07
C ASP A 35 0.43 -11.54 4.10
N ARG A 36 -0.21 -10.70 3.29
CA ARG A 36 -1.12 -11.13 2.23
C ARG A 36 -0.89 -10.33 0.96
N THR A 37 -1.03 -11.01 -0.18
CA THR A 37 -1.07 -10.37 -1.50
C THR A 37 -2.28 -10.89 -2.24
N SER A 38 -3.01 -9.99 -2.89
CA SER A 38 -4.17 -10.33 -3.73
C SER A 38 -4.22 -9.43 -4.96
N THR A 39 -4.98 -9.85 -5.97
CA THR A 39 -5.31 -9.02 -7.12
C THR A 39 -6.76 -8.57 -6.97
N VAL A 40 -7.01 -7.28 -7.17
CA VAL A 40 -8.32 -6.65 -7.02
C VAL A 40 -8.72 -5.82 -8.23
N GLY A 41 -10.02 -5.83 -8.51
CA GLY A 41 -10.62 -5.07 -9.60
C GLY A 41 -10.32 -5.64 -10.99
N PRO A 42 -11.01 -5.14 -12.02
CA PRO A 42 -10.84 -5.58 -13.41
C PRO A 42 -9.48 -5.16 -14.00
N ASP A 43 -8.87 -4.10 -13.46
CA ASP A 43 -7.59 -3.55 -13.95
C ASP A 43 -6.37 -4.34 -13.45
N GLY A 44 -6.57 -5.39 -12.64
CA GLY A 44 -5.49 -6.22 -12.12
C GLY A 44 -4.64 -5.54 -11.04
N THR A 45 -5.24 -4.65 -10.25
CA THR A 45 -4.55 -3.96 -9.16
C THR A 45 -3.97 -4.96 -8.17
N ARG A 46 -2.66 -4.90 -7.93
CA ARG A 46 -1.99 -5.75 -6.93
C ARG A 46 -2.08 -5.10 -5.57
N ARG A 47 -2.79 -5.73 -4.64
CA ARG A 47 -2.90 -5.32 -3.24
C ARG A 47 -1.97 -6.15 -2.35
N SER A 48 -1.19 -5.48 -1.52
CA SER A 48 -0.31 -6.06 -0.51
C SER A 48 -0.70 -5.53 0.88
N GLU A 49 -0.99 -6.43 1.81
CA GLU A 49 -1.52 -6.11 3.14
C GLU A 49 -0.52 -6.54 4.23
N TYR A 50 -0.36 -5.68 5.23
CA TYR A 50 0.48 -5.89 6.41
C TYR A 50 -0.42 -5.89 7.64
N LEU A 51 -0.41 -7.00 8.35
CA LEU A 51 -1.32 -7.26 9.46
C LEU A 51 -0.66 -6.93 10.79
N SER A 52 -1.43 -6.34 11.69
CA SER A 52 -1.05 -6.25 13.09
C SER A 52 -1.00 -7.63 13.75
N ALA A 53 -0.43 -7.72 14.95
CA ALA A 53 -0.47 -8.94 15.77
C ALA A 53 -1.89 -9.47 16.04
N GLY A 54 -2.91 -8.60 15.96
CA GLY A 54 -4.32 -8.98 16.07
C GLY A 54 -4.95 -9.49 14.77
N GLY A 55 -4.19 -9.59 13.67
CA GLY A 55 -4.66 -10.06 12.36
C GLY A 55 -5.40 -9.02 11.52
N ALA A 56 -5.55 -7.79 12.01
CA ALA A 56 -6.16 -6.69 11.26
C ALA A 56 -5.14 -6.02 10.32
N SER A 57 -5.53 -5.73 9.08
CA SER A 57 -4.72 -4.98 8.13
C SER A 57 -4.55 -3.54 8.60
N VAL A 58 -3.31 -3.10 8.81
CA VAL A 58 -2.99 -1.75 9.28
C VAL A 58 -2.24 -0.93 8.23
N VAL A 59 -1.53 -1.61 7.32
CA VAL A 59 -0.94 -1.00 6.12
C VAL A 59 -1.38 -1.80 4.90
N GLU A 60 -1.83 -1.09 3.87
CA GLU A 60 -2.19 -1.66 2.58
C GLU A 60 -1.46 -0.91 1.48
N VAL A 61 -0.93 -1.62 0.48
CA VAL A 61 -0.27 -1.05 -0.70
C VAL A 61 -0.95 -1.61 -1.95
N ASN A 62 -1.59 -0.74 -2.71
CA ASN A 62 -2.28 -1.03 -3.97
C ASN A 62 -1.47 -0.48 -5.14
N ARG A 63 -0.97 -1.37 -5.99
CA ARG A 63 -0.28 -1.03 -7.24
C ARG A 63 -1.24 -1.21 -8.39
N VAL A 64 -1.60 -0.11 -9.04
CA VAL A 64 -2.58 -0.08 -10.12
C VAL A 64 -1.85 -0.04 -11.47
N PRO A 65 -2.01 -1.08 -12.31
CA PRO A 65 -1.41 -1.10 -13.64
C PRO A 65 -1.90 0.06 -14.52
N GLY A 66 -1.00 0.69 -15.27
CA GLY A 66 -1.37 1.64 -16.33
C GLY A 66 -1.79 3.04 -15.90
N ILE A 67 -1.82 3.34 -14.59
CA ILE A 67 -2.08 4.70 -14.09
C ILE A 67 -0.75 5.38 -13.75
N ALA A 68 -0.63 6.68 -14.02
CA ALA A 68 0.62 7.42 -13.85
C ALA A 68 0.82 7.99 -12.43
N HIS A 69 -0.20 8.01 -11.56
CA HIS A 69 -0.12 8.54 -10.19
C HIS A 69 -1.14 7.87 -9.28
N GLY A 70 -0.74 7.53 -8.05
CA GLY A 70 -1.64 7.13 -6.98
C GLY A 70 -1.42 8.01 -5.75
N THR A 71 -2.52 8.40 -5.10
CA THR A 71 -2.50 9.24 -3.90
C THR A 71 -2.48 8.34 -2.65
N PRO A 72 -1.67 8.63 -1.62
CA PRO A 72 -1.85 7.98 -0.31
C PRO A 72 -3.24 8.33 0.21
N VAL A 73 -4.08 7.32 0.43
CA VAL A 73 -5.41 7.50 1.01
C VAL A 73 -5.38 6.87 2.38
N ASP A 74 -5.45 7.64 3.45
CA ASP A 74 -5.72 7.04 4.75
C ASP A 74 -7.20 6.63 4.77
N PRO A 75 -7.57 5.34 4.76
CA PRO A 75 -8.92 4.96 5.13
C PRO A 75 -8.97 5.16 6.63
N GLY A 76 -9.27 6.39 7.06
CA GLY A 76 -9.62 6.67 8.43
C GLY A 76 -10.64 5.62 8.85
N THR A 77 -10.29 4.86 9.88
CA THR A 77 -11.07 3.83 10.57
C THR A 77 -12.54 3.78 10.13
N GLY A 78 -12.83 3.02 9.06
CA GLY A 78 -14.20 2.66 8.71
C GLY A 78 -14.68 1.67 9.75
N GLY A 79 -15.59 2.13 10.62
CA GLY A 79 -16.18 1.36 11.72
C GLY A 79 -17.11 0.24 11.29
#